data_AF-A0A1V9G352-F1
#
_entry.id   AF-A0A1V9G352-F1
#
_cell.length_a   1.000
_cell.length_b   1.000
_cell.length_c   1.000
_cell.angle_alpha   90.00
_cell.angle_beta   90.00
_cell.angle_gamma   90.00
#
_symmetry.space_group_name_H-M   'P 1'
#
loop_
_entity.id
_entity.type
_entity.pdbx_description
1 polymer ?
#
loop_
_entity_poly.entity_id
_entity_poly.type
_entity_poly.pdbx_seq_one_letter_code
_entity_poly.pdbx_strand_id
1 'polypeptide(L)'
;MSNKFFPKRPVASPILYVYELIDVPSHTGLLKVGYTFRSSEIRIDEQTKTAAVKYRILHEESAMKNDGTAFIDREVHRLLRKKKIKNPCSGRMVKSSVRLSSFFIPLFDLY
;
A
#
# COMPACT_ATOMS: atom_id res chain seq x y z
N MET A 1 33.80 27.93 6.05
CA MET A 1 32.56 27.66 5.28
C MET A 1 32.04 26.28 5.64
N SER A 2 31.03 26.19 6.51
CA SER A 2 30.43 24.92 6.93
C SER A 2 29.45 24.42 5.86
N ASN A 3 29.88 23.49 5.01
CA ASN A 3 28.98 22.76 4.11
C ASN A 3 28.01 21.94 4.97
N LYS A 4 26.78 22.46 5.15
CA LYS A 4 25.64 21.71 5.67
C LYS A 4 25.33 20.60 4.66
N PHE A 5 26.01 19.48 4.82
CA PHE A 5 25.82 18.27 4.05
C PHE A 5 24.39 17.80 4.33
N PHE A 6 23.52 17.87 3.31
CA PHE A 6 22.15 17.40 3.41
C PHE A 6 22.14 16.01 4.06
N PRO A 7 21.26 15.74 5.04
CA PRO A 7 21.18 14.41 5.62
C PRO A 7 21.00 13.42 4.47
N LYS A 8 21.89 12.43 4.38
CA LYS A 8 21.78 11.36 3.38
C LYS A 8 20.35 10.84 3.47
N ARG A 9 19.65 10.78 2.34
CA ARG A 9 18.28 10.26 2.31
C ARG A 9 18.31 8.92 3.05
N PRO A 10 17.45 8.72 4.07
CA PRO A 10 17.41 7.46 4.77
C PRO A 10 17.24 6.36 3.74
N VAL A 11 17.92 5.23 3.94
CA VAL A 11 17.76 4.02 3.12
C VAL A 11 16.31 3.61 3.28
N ALA A 12 15.48 4.09 2.37
CA ALA A 12 14.05 3.92 2.45
C ALA A 12 13.77 2.58 1.81
N SER A 13 13.49 1.57 2.63
CA SER A 13 12.92 0.30 2.19
C SER A 13 11.42 0.51 2.09
N PRO A 14 10.87 0.82 0.90
CA PRO A 14 9.44 0.99 0.77
C PRO A 14 8.77 -0.36 1.04
N ILE A 15 7.71 -0.35 1.83
CA ILE A 15 6.86 -1.48 2.12
C ILE A 15 5.50 -1.17 1.53
N LEU A 16 4.98 -2.10 0.76
CA LEU A 16 3.61 -2.09 0.30
C LEU A 16 2.78 -2.98 1.20
N TYR A 17 1.65 -2.48 1.64
CA TYR A 17 0.77 -3.21 2.53
C TYR A 17 -0.69 -3.10 2.09
N VAL A 18 -1.44 -4.15 2.39
CA VAL A 18 -2.87 -4.25 2.13
C VAL A 18 -3.56 -4.62 3.42
N TYR A 19 -4.56 -3.83 3.80
CA TYR A 19 -5.35 -4.09 4.98
C TYR A 19 -6.84 -3.94 4.71
N GLU A 20 -7.64 -4.62 5.51
CA GLU A 20 -9.09 -4.45 5.59
C GLU A 20 -9.47 -3.77 6.90
N LEU A 21 -10.59 -3.05 6.88
CA LEU A 21 -11.20 -2.49 8.07
C LEU A 21 -12.24 -3.48 8.60
N ILE A 22 -12.09 -3.86 9.86
CA ILE A 22 -13.04 -4.71 10.58
C ILE A 22 -14.06 -3.79 11.27
N ASP A 23 -15.30 -4.24 11.39
CA ASP A 23 -16.39 -3.52 12.06
C ASP A 23 -16.84 -2.21 11.37
N VAL A 24 -16.52 -2.02 10.08
CA VAL A 24 -16.99 -0.86 9.29
C VAL A 24 -17.94 -1.29 8.17
N PRO A 25 -19.27 -1.19 8.36
CA PRO A 25 -20.26 -1.69 7.40
C PRO A 25 -20.17 -0.99 6.02
N SER A 26 -19.76 0.27 5.99
CA SER A 26 -19.56 1.03 4.74
C SER A 26 -18.37 0.54 3.91
N HIS A 27 -17.45 -0.22 4.51
CA HIS A 27 -16.21 -0.69 3.88
C HIS A 27 -16.07 -2.21 3.88
N THR A 28 -17.14 -2.94 4.20
CA THR A 28 -17.16 -4.40 4.19
C THR A 28 -16.78 -4.93 2.79
N GLY A 29 -15.76 -5.80 2.74
CA GLY A 29 -15.26 -6.35 1.48
C GLY A 29 -14.42 -5.37 0.65
N LEU A 30 -13.98 -4.26 1.24
CA LEU A 30 -13.01 -3.34 0.66
C LEU A 30 -11.65 -3.46 1.34
N LEU A 31 -10.62 -3.48 0.51
CA LEU A 31 -9.22 -3.51 0.87
C LEU A 31 -8.61 -2.16 0.56
N LYS A 32 -7.77 -1.69 1.47
CA LYS A 32 -6.98 -0.48 1.27
C LYS A 32 -5.53 -0.88 1.02
N VAL A 33 -4.98 -0.33 -0.06
CA VAL A 33 -3.58 -0.50 -0.41
C VAL A 33 -2.84 0.78 -0.06
N GLY A 34 -1.71 0.66 0.62
CA GLY A 34 -0.84 1.78 0.97
C GLY A 34 0.62 1.42 0.77
N TYR A 35 1.45 2.46 0.66
CA TYR A 35 2.89 2.32 0.72
C TYR A 35 3.42 3.14 1.91
N THR A 36 4.51 2.66 2.51
CA THR A 36 5.21 3.34 3.61
C THR A 36 6.71 3.09 3.48
N PHE A 37 7.53 3.92 4.11
CA PHE A 37 8.98 3.70 4.23
C PHE A 37 9.40 3.29 5.65
N ARG A 38 8.42 3.17 6.55
CA ARG A 38 8.60 2.77 7.95
C ARG A 38 7.87 1.44 8.15
N SER A 39 7.13 1.29 9.24
CA SER A 39 6.24 0.14 9.44
C SER A 39 4.84 0.42 8.88
N SER A 40 4.22 -0.62 8.33
CA SER A 40 2.82 -0.65 7.88
C SER A 40 1.88 -0.39 9.05
N GLU A 41 2.07 -1.09 10.17
CA GLU A 41 1.25 -1.01 11.38
C GLU A 41 1.19 0.41 11.93
N ILE A 42 2.35 1.05 12.12
CA ILE A 42 2.43 2.44 12.61
C ILE A 42 1.63 3.37 11.68
N ARG A 43 1.75 3.17 10.36
CA ARG A 43 1.08 4.02 9.37
C ARG A 43 -0.43 3.79 9.33
N ILE A 44 -0.87 2.56 9.57
CA ILE A 44 -2.29 2.21 9.65
C ILE A 44 -2.86 2.78 10.95
N ASP A 45 -2.19 2.58 12.07
CA ASP A 45 -2.55 3.14 13.38
C ASP A 45 -2.71 4.66 13.33
N GLU A 46 -1.76 5.38 12.72
CA GLU A 46 -1.89 6.84 12.53
C GLU A 46 -3.20 7.24 11.83
N GLN A 47 -3.72 6.39 10.94
CA GLN A 47 -4.96 6.66 10.20
C GLN A 47 -6.22 6.16 10.93
N THR A 48 -6.15 5.01 11.60
CA THR A 48 -7.32 4.34 12.19
C THR A 48 -7.53 4.68 13.66
N LYS A 49 -6.48 5.07 14.38
CA LYS A 49 -6.52 5.35 15.83
C LYS A 49 -7.47 6.49 16.17
N THR A 50 -7.55 7.52 15.32
CA THR A 50 -8.52 8.61 15.48
C THR A 50 -9.97 8.14 15.39
N ALA A 51 -10.23 7.12 14.57
CA ALA A 51 -11.57 6.58 14.34
C ALA A 51 -11.88 5.35 15.21
N ALA A 52 -10.94 4.91 16.07
CA ALA A 52 -11.03 3.68 16.87
C ALA A 52 -11.44 2.44 16.05
N VAL A 53 -11.03 2.39 14.79
CA VAL A 53 -11.41 1.31 13.86
C VAL A 53 -10.39 0.19 13.92
N LYS A 54 -10.87 -1.05 14.07
CA LYS A 54 -10.02 -2.25 13.98
C LYS A 54 -9.64 -2.51 12.52
N TYR A 55 -8.41 -2.98 12.31
CA TYR A 55 -7.93 -3.36 10.99
C TYR A 55 -7.26 -4.72 11.04
N ARG A 56 -7.13 -5.34 9.87
CA ARG A 56 -6.35 -6.56 9.67
C ARG A 56 -5.47 -6.39 8.45
N ILE A 57 -4.16 -6.58 8.63
CA ILE A 57 -3.21 -6.66 7.54
C ILE A 57 -3.38 -8.01 6.87
N LEU A 58 -3.62 -7.99 5.56
CA LEU A 58 -3.77 -9.19 4.74
C LEU A 58 -2.49 -9.53 3.99
N HIS A 59 -1.74 -8.51 3.57
CA HIS A 59 -0.50 -8.67 2.82
C HIS A 59 0.46 -7.54 3.14
N GLU A 60 1.73 -7.87 3.27
CA GLU A 60 2.81 -6.91 3.47
C GLU A 60 4.06 -7.44 2.77
N GLU A 61 4.68 -6.60 1.93
CA GLU A 61 5.85 -6.97 1.15
C GLU A 61 6.73 -5.76 0.85
N SER A 62 8.00 -6.02 0.50
CA SER A 62 8.89 -4.97 0.01
C SER A 62 8.37 -4.43 -1.31
N ALA A 63 8.17 -3.11 -1.39
CA ALA A 63 7.83 -2.44 -2.64
C ALA A 63 9.08 -2.13 -3.49
N MET A 64 10.24 -2.72 -3.19
CA MET A 64 11.46 -2.51 -3.96
C MET A 64 11.46 -3.38 -5.22
N LYS A 65 11.60 -2.76 -6.39
CA LYS A 65 11.81 -3.48 -7.66
C LYS A 65 13.26 -3.89 -7.82
N ASN A 66 13.53 -4.85 -8.70
CA ASN A 66 14.88 -5.30 -9.03
C ASN A 66 15.75 -4.16 -9.59
N ASP A 67 15.13 -3.20 -10.29
CA ASP A 67 15.77 -1.98 -10.79
C ASP A 67 16.16 -0.95 -9.70
N GLY A 68 15.86 -1.22 -8.43
CA GLY A 68 16.10 -0.29 -7.32
C GLY A 68 15.11 0.87 -7.22
N THR A 69 14.03 0.84 -8.02
CA THR A 69 12.91 1.80 -7.90
C THR A 69 11.82 1.29 -6.97
N ALA A 70 11.09 2.22 -6.35
CA ALA A 70 10.00 1.90 -5.44
C ALA A 70 8.67 1.78 -6.20
N PHE A 71 7.94 0.69 -5.94
CA PHE A 71 6.57 0.51 -6.37
C PHE A 71 5.63 1.29 -5.44
N ILE A 72 4.82 2.18 -6.03
CA ILE A 72 3.92 3.08 -5.29
C ILE A 72 2.45 2.72 -5.50
N ASP A 73 1.61 3.07 -4.55
CA ASP A 73 0.15 2.88 -4.58
C ASP A 73 -0.50 3.44 -5.86
N ARG A 74 0.04 4.54 -6.41
CA ARG A 74 -0.43 5.10 -7.70
C ARG A 74 -0.32 4.10 -8.84
N GLU A 75 0.75 3.31 -8.88
CA GLU A 75 0.95 2.27 -9.89
C GLU A 75 -0.05 1.13 -9.68
N VAL A 76 -0.26 0.70 -8.44
CA VAL A 76 -1.32 -0.27 -8.08
C VAL A 76 -2.68 0.19 -8.58
N HIS A 77 -3.07 1.43 -8.29
CA HIS A 77 -4.35 1.98 -8.71
C HIS A 77 -4.45 2.07 -10.24
N ARG A 78 -3.36 2.40 -10.94
CA ARG A 78 -3.31 2.40 -12.41
C ARG A 78 -3.56 0.99 -12.96
N LEU A 79 -2.96 -0.03 -12.38
CA LEU A 79 -3.12 -1.43 -12.79
C LEU A 79 -4.53 -1.95 -12.51
N LEU A 80 -5.09 -1.62 -11.34
CA LEU A 80 -6.48 -1.96 -10.99
C LEU A 80 -7.46 -1.36 -12.00
N ARG A 81 -7.26 -0.09 -12.40
CA ARG A 81 -8.04 0.54 -13.47
C ARG A 81 -7.87 -0.19 -14.80
N LYS A 82 -6.63 -0.57 -15.17
CA LYS A 82 -6.35 -1.33 -16.40
C LYS A 82 -7.05 -2.70 -16.42
N LYS A 83 -7.12 -3.38 -15.27
CA LYS A 83 -7.84 -4.67 -15.13
C LYS A 83 -9.37 -4.51 -14.94
N LYS A 84 -9.93 -3.31 -15.14
CA LYS A 84 -11.37 -3.00 -14.98
C LYS A 84 -11.96 -3.37 -13.60
N ILE A 85 -11.13 -3.39 -12.56
CA ILE A 85 -11.61 -3.62 -11.19
C ILE A 85 -12.29 -2.34 -10.72
N LYS A 86 -13.59 -2.44 -10.40
CA LYS A 86 -14.36 -1.31 -9.87
C LYS A 86 -13.71 -0.84 -8.57
N ASN A 87 -13.39 0.44 -8.50
CA ASN A 87 -12.90 1.13 -7.30
C ASN A 87 -14.08 1.92 -6.71
N PRO A 88 -14.87 1.31 -5.81
CA PRO A 88 -16.15 1.87 -5.38
C PRO A 88 -15.99 3.10 -4.48
N CYS A 89 -14.79 3.36 -3.92
CA CYS A 89 -14.58 4.45 -2.99
C CYS A 89 -13.39 5.33 -3.43
N SER A 90 -13.71 6.49 -4.04
CA SER A 90 -12.81 7.63 -4.33
C SER A 90 -11.40 7.29 -4.84
N GLY A 91 -11.23 6.18 -5.56
CA GLY A 91 -9.95 5.82 -6.16
C GLY A 91 -8.92 5.17 -5.22
N ARG A 92 -9.28 4.85 -3.97
CA ARG A 92 -8.33 4.42 -2.92
C ARG A 92 -8.56 3.02 -2.35
N MET A 93 -9.64 2.33 -2.76
CA MET A 93 -10.00 1.02 -2.19
C MET A 93 -10.37 0.00 -3.27
N VAL A 94 -10.05 -1.26 -3.02
CA VAL A 94 -10.17 -2.37 -3.95
C VAL A 94 -11.10 -3.42 -3.35
N LYS A 95 -11.82 -4.21 -4.14
CA LYS A 95 -12.64 -5.30 -3.56
C LYS A 95 -11.77 -6.47 -3.08
N SER A 96 -12.13 -7.09 -1.96
CA SER A 96 -11.43 -8.24 -1.38
C SER A 96 -11.45 -9.50 -2.25
N SER A 97 -12.36 -9.57 -3.21
CA SER A 97 -12.42 -10.65 -4.22
C SER A 97 -11.20 -10.66 -5.18
N VAL A 98 -10.32 -9.66 -5.13
CA VAL A 98 -9.12 -9.59 -5.96
C VAL A 98 -8.01 -10.43 -5.34
N ARG A 99 -7.54 -11.45 -6.08
CA ARG A 99 -6.35 -12.23 -5.70
C ARG A 99 -5.12 -11.30 -5.65
N LEU A 100 -4.68 -10.93 -4.44
CA LEU A 100 -3.53 -10.06 -4.20
C LEU A 100 -2.23 -10.71 -4.68
N SER A 101 -2.07 -12.01 -4.46
CA SER A 101 -0.89 -12.79 -4.90
C SER A 101 -0.67 -12.67 -6.42
N SER A 102 -1.72 -12.84 -7.22
CA SER A 102 -1.63 -12.72 -8.69
C SER A 102 -1.49 -11.27 -9.19
N PHE A 103 -1.52 -10.29 -8.30
CA PHE A 103 -1.36 -8.87 -8.62
C PHE A 103 0.02 -8.35 -8.26
N PHE A 104 0.57 -8.82 -7.15
CA PHE A 104 1.86 -8.37 -6.65
C PHE A 104 3.02 -9.22 -7.19
N ILE A 105 2.88 -10.54 -7.22
CA ILE A 105 3.93 -11.46 -7.69
C ILE A 105 4.39 -11.17 -9.14
N PRO A 106 3.50 -11.04 -10.14
CA PRO A 106 3.97 -10.78 -11.50
C PRO A 106 4.48 -9.35 -11.70
N LEU A 107 4.40 -8.47 -10.70
CA LEU A 107 4.82 -7.06 -10.85
C LEU A 107 6.23 -6.76 -10.36
N PHE A 108 6.80 -7.63 -9.54
CA PHE A 108 8.21 -7.57 -9.15
C PHE A 108 9.12 -8.30 -10.15
N ASP A 109 8.60 -9.29 -10.88
CA ASP A 109 9.37 -10.09 -11.84
C ASP A 109 9.25 -9.63 -13.31
N LEU A 110 8.31 -8.73 -13.66
CA LEU A 110 8.10 -8.28 -15.05
C LEU A 110 8.79 -6.96 -15.44
N TYR A 111 9.57 -6.36 -14.55
CA TYR A 111 10.42 -5.20 -14.87
C TYR A 111 11.74 -5.28 -14.10
#